data_AF-V9ILI6-F1
#
_entry.id   AF-V9ILI6-F1
#
_cell.length_a   1.000
_cell.length_b   1.000
_cell.length_c   1.000
_cell.angle_alpha   90.00
_cell.angle_beta   90.00
_cell.angle_gamma   90.00
#
_symmetry.space_group_name_H-M   'P 1'
#
loop_
_entity.id
_entity.type
_entity.pdbx_description
1 polymer ?
#
loop_
_entity_poly.entity_id
_entity_poly.type
_entity_poly.pdbx_seq_one_letter_code
_entity_poly.pdbx_strand_id
1 'polypeptide(L)' 'MGGNQAWVYNEETKMIKHTNTGHCLSKPRSNDAMQPVLAPCDPHNIGQKWTMRSKFKWQAS' A
#
# COMPACT_ATOMS: atom_id res chain seq x y z
N MET A 1 15.62 -12.85 -0.66
CA MET A 1 15.60 -11.49 -1.25
C MET A 1 14.25 -11.33 -1.96
N GLY A 2 13.29 -10.59 -1.38
CA GLY A 2 11.87 -10.56 -1.81
C GLY A 2 11.54 -9.72 -3.06
N GLY A 3 12.54 -9.36 -3.86
CA GLY A 3 12.35 -8.58 -5.10
C GLY A 3 11.66 -7.23 -4.91
N ASN A 4 11.13 -6.68 -6.00
CA ASN A 4 10.38 -5.42 -6.04
C ASN A 4 8.85 -5.62 -6.01
N GLN A 5 8.39 -6.83 -5.67
CA GLN A 5 6.98 -7.22 -5.69
C GLN A 5 6.47 -7.78 -4.36
N ALA A 6 7.30 -7.84 -3.32
CA ALA A 6 6.87 -8.30 -2.00
C ALA A 6 6.38 -7.14 -1.13
N TRP A 7 5.18 -7.30 -0.58
CA TRP A 7 4.47 -6.30 0.23
C TRP A 7 3.88 -6.93 1.48
N VAL A 8 3.77 -6.16 2.54
CA VAL A 8 3.10 -6.57 3.79
C VAL A 8 2.03 -5.54 4.13
N TYR A 9 0.82 -6.01 4.37
CA TYR A 9 -0.26 -5.18 4.90
C TYR A 9 -0.33 -5.33 6.42
N ASN A 10 -0.44 -4.21 7.13
CA ASN A 10 -0.63 -4.19 8.58
C ASN A 10 -2.08 -3.80 8.89
N GLU A 11 -2.83 -4.71 9.51
CA GLU A 11 -4.26 -4.51 9.75
C GLU A 11 -4.58 -3.44 10.81
N GLU A 12 -3.68 -3.18 11.75
CA GLU A 12 -3.88 -2.18 12.81
C GLU A 12 -3.72 -0.76 12.25
N THR A 13 -2.60 -0.53 11.56
CA THR A 13 -2.24 0.77 10.98
C THR A 13 -2.90 1.03 9.63
N LYS A 14 -3.44 -0.02 8.99
CA LYS A 14 -3.99 0.00 7.63
C LYS A 14 -2.96 0.40 6.56
N MET A 15 -1.67 0.18 6.81
CA MET A 15 -0.61 0.53 5.87
C MET A 15 -0.16 -0.68 5.04
N ILE A 16 0.24 -0.44 3.78
CA ILE A 16 0.85 -1.43 2.89
C ILE A 16 2.32 -1.05 2.72
N LYS A 17 3.23 -1.87 3.27
CA LYS A 17 4.68 -1.65 3.27
C LYS A 17 5.36 -2.47 2.19
N HIS A 18 6.16 -1.82 1.36
CA HIS A 18 7.07 -2.49 0.43
C HIS A 18 8.23 -3.09 1.23
N THR A 19 8.39 -4.40 1.16
CA THR A 19 9.33 -5.13 2.03
C THR A 19 10.78 -4.72 1.79
N ASN A 20 11.16 -4.47 0.53
CA ASN A 20 12.55 -4.19 0.17
C ASN A 20 12.99 -2.75 0.50
N THR A 21 12.13 -1.75 0.34
CA THR A 21 12.48 -0.34 0.61
C THR A 21 12.07 0.12 2.00
N GLY A 22 11.19 -0.62 2.67
CA GLY A 22 10.60 -0.21 3.94
C GLY A 22 9.63 0.97 3.85
N HIS A 23 9.34 1.47 2.64
CA HIS A 23 8.38 2.55 2.39
C HIS A 23 6.94 2.03 2.31
N CYS A 24 5.99 2.91 2.56
CA CYS A 24 4.56 2.62 2.49
C CYS A 24 3.96 3.17 1.20
N LEU A 25 2.97 2.45 0.67
CA LEU A 25 2.14 2.91 -0.44
C LEU A 25 1.32 4.12 0.02
N SER A 26 1.37 5.21 -0.74
CA SER A 26 0.64 6.44 -0.48
C SER A 26 -0.19 6.85 -1.68
N LYS A 27 -1.29 7.56 -1.41
CA LYS A 27 -2.11 8.17 -2.43
C LYS A 27 -1.28 9.10 -3.33
N PRO A 28 -1.75 9.37 -4.55
CA PRO A 28 -1.05 10.27 -5.46
C PRO A 28 -0.82 11.66 -4.88
N ARG A 29 0.24 12.32 -5.36
CA ARG A 29 0.57 13.71 -4.98
C ARG A 29 -0.46 14.66 -5.60
N SER A 30 -0.59 15.86 -5.05
CA SER A 30 -1.58 16.84 -5.54
C SER A 30 -1.37 17.25 -7.01
N ASN A 31 -0.15 17.15 -7.51
CA ASN A 31 0.24 17.52 -8.87
C ASN A 31 0.11 16.36 -9.89
N ASP A 32 -0.09 15.13 -9.43
CA ASP A 32 -0.35 13.96 -10.27
C ASP A 32 -1.36 13.09 -9.53
N ALA A 33 -2.63 13.24 -9.89
CA ALA A 33 -3.74 12.58 -9.21
C ALA A 33 -3.87 11.08 -9.54
N MET A 34 -3.05 10.55 -10.46
CA MET A 34 -3.23 9.19 -10.98
C MET A 34 -2.16 8.20 -10.52
N GLN A 35 -0.97 8.68 -10.12
CA GLN A 35 0.14 7.81 -9.76
C GLN A 35 0.31 7.66 -8.23
N PRO A 36 0.01 6.48 -7.64
CA PRO A 36 0.40 6.19 -6.26
C PRO A 36 1.92 6.22 -6.11
N VAL A 37 2.39 6.61 -4.93
CA VAL A 37 3.82 6.77 -4.66
C VAL A 37 4.25 5.94 -3.46
N LEU A 38 5.54 5.62 -3.42
CA LEU A 38 6.19 5.15 -2.19
C LEU A 38 6.70 6.35 -1.39
N ALA A 39 6.43 6.35 -0.09
CA ALA A 39 6.88 7.38 0.85
C ALA A 39 7.29 6.74 2.18
N PRO A 40 8.09 7.43 3.03
CA PRO A 40 8.31 7.01 4.40
C PRO A 40 6.98 6.72 5.10
N CYS A 41 6.92 5.61 5.83
CA CYS A 41 5.69 5.22 6.53
C CYS A 41 5.36 6.21 7.65
N ASP A 42 4.13 6.74 7.63
CA ASP A 42 3.61 7.70 8.60
C ASP A 42 2.21 7.28 9.07
N PRO A 43 2.05 6.79 10.32
CA PRO A 43 0.75 6.40 10.88
C PRO A 43 -0.29 7.52 10.96
N HIS A 44 0.14 8.79 10.95
CA HIS A 44 -0.72 9.96 10.99
C HIS A 44 -1.16 10.39 9.58
N ASN A 45 -0.47 9.94 8.52
CA ASN A 45 -0.83 10.25 7.15
C ASN A 45 -2.02 9.41 6.68
N ILE A 46 -3.19 10.04 6.58
CA ILE A 46 -4.43 9.41 6.08
C ILE A 46 -4.24 8.87 4.65
N GLY A 47 -3.40 9.51 3.84
CA GLY A 47 -3.10 9.07 2.48
C GLY A 47 -2.30 7.77 2.39
N GLN A 48 -1.83 7.20 3.50
CA GLN A 48 -1.18 5.89 3.55
C GLN A 48 -2.07 4.78 4.12
N LYS A 49 -3.35 5.08 4.41
CA LYS A 49 -4.30 4.12 4.98
C LYS A 49 -5.15 3.49 3.89
N TRP A 50 -5.01 2.19 3.71
CA TRP A 50 -5.71 1.39 2.70
C TRP A 50 -6.64 0.41 3.40
N THR A 51 -7.94 0.51 3.13
CA THR A 51 -8.91 -0.45 3.65
C THR A 51 -9.07 -1.60 2.66
N MET A 52 -8.50 -2.74 2.98
CA MET A 52 -8.67 -3.96 2.20
C MET A 52 -10.12 -4.44 2.31
N ARG A 53 -10.88 -4.35 1.21
CA ARG A 53 -12.23 -4.92 1.11
C ARG A 53 -12.18 -6.12 0.18
N SER A 54 -12.34 -7.33 0.72
CA SER A 54 -12.48 -8.52 -0.12
C SER A 54 -13.92 -8.65 -0.62
N LYS A 55 -14.07 -8.67 -1.95
CA LYS A 55 -15.16 -9.39 -2.63
C LYS A 55 -14.58 -10.47 -3.55
N PHE A 56 -13.36 -10.91 -3.26
CA PHE A 56 -12.62 -11.80 -4.16
C PHE A 56 -13.39 -13.11 -4.29
N LYS A 57 -14.06 -13.28 -5.43
CA LYS A 57 -14.57 -14.57 -5.88
C LYS A 57 -13.48 -15.14 -6.76
N TRP A 58 -12.81 -16.18 -6.27
CA TRP A 58 -11.88 -16.90 -7.11
C TRP A 58 -12.66 -17.53 -8.27
N GLN A 59 -12.39 -17.09 -9.49
CA GLN A 59 -12.91 -17.71 -10.71
C GLN A 59 -11.78 -18.54 -11.33
N ALA A 60 -11.35 -19.60 -10.64
CA ALA A 60 -10.80 -20.73 -11.37
C ALA A 60 -11.95 -21.69 -11.64
N SER A 61 -12.36 -21.74 -12.90
CA SER A 61 -13.09 -22.85 -13.50
C SER A 61 -12.10 -23.75 -14.21
#